data_AF-A0A9K3H768-F1
#
_entry.id   AF-A0A9K3H768-F1
#
_cell.length_a   1.000
_cell.length_b   1.000
_cell.length_c   1.000
_cell.angle_alpha   90.00
_cell.angle_beta   90.00
_cell.angle_gamma   90.00
#
_symmetry.space_group_name_H-M   'P 1'
#
loop_
_entity.id
_entity.type
_entity.pdbx_description
1 polymer ?
#
loop_
_entity_poly.entity_id
_entity_poly.type
_entity_poly.pdbx_seq_one_letter_code
_entity_poly.pdbx_strand_id
1 'polypeptide(L)'
;MRTRAIVLSSLTKIDYAIVVVGEHPYAETFGDSKNLTILEPGPSTINNVCGSVKCVVVMISGRPVLIQPYLKTIDALVAAWLPGSEGQGVMDILFGDYGFTGKLARTWFKSVDLDECW
;
A
#
# COMPACT_ATOMS: atom_id res chain seq x y z
N MET A 1 20.37 2.64 2.95
CA MET A 1 19.49 3.09 1.85
C MET A 1 18.59 4.19 2.39
N ARG A 2 18.77 5.45 1.98
CA ARG A 2 17.92 6.56 2.42
C ARG A 2 16.73 6.64 1.46
N THR A 3 15.57 6.15 1.89
CA THR A 3 14.31 6.36 1.18
C THR A 3 13.99 7.85 1.22
N ARG A 4 14.21 8.57 0.11
CA ARG A 4 13.68 9.92 -0.06
C ARG A 4 12.23 9.76 -0.51
N ALA A 5 11.29 9.97 0.40
CA ALA A 5 9.91 10.25 0.02
C ALA A 5 9.93 11.58 -0.76
N ILE A 6 9.62 11.50 -2.05
CA ILE A 6 9.44 12.70 -2.87
C ILE A 6 8.03 13.20 -2.56
N VAL A 7 7.92 14.10 -1.59
CA VAL A 7 6.75 14.98 -1.45
C VAL A 7 7.05 16.20 -2.33
N LEU A 8 6.47 16.25 -3.52
CA LEU A 8 6.58 17.42 -4.41
C LEU A 8 5.75 18.56 -3.80
N SER A 9 6.39 19.38 -2.96
CA SER A 9 5.77 20.53 -2.27
C SER A 9 5.66 21.80 -3.13
N SER A 10 5.81 21.71 -4.45
CA SER A 10 5.71 22.88 -5.35
C SER A 10 5.14 22.53 -6.73
N LEU A 11 3.87 22.15 -6.77
CA LEU A 11 3.03 22.25 -7.98
C LEU A 11 1.67 22.79 -7.52
N THR A 12 1.28 23.96 -8.02
CA THR A 12 0.14 24.75 -7.51
C THR A 12 -1.25 24.17 -7.80
N LYS A 13 -1.33 22.95 -8.33
CA LYS A 13 -2.54 22.12 -8.33
C LYS A 13 -2.16 20.67 -8.63
N ILE A 14 -2.37 19.77 -7.67
CA ILE A 14 -2.23 18.33 -7.87
C ILE A 14 -3.65 17.78 -8.04
N ASP A 15 -3.95 17.15 -9.18
CA ASP A 15 -5.27 16.57 -9.44
C ASP A 15 -5.44 15.19 -8.79
N TYR A 16 -4.36 14.42 -8.71
CA TYR A 16 -4.30 13.11 -8.06
C TYR A 16 -2.88 12.78 -7.60
N ALA A 17 -2.76 11.96 -6.56
CA ALA A 17 -1.50 11.49 -6.00
C ALA A 17 -1.44 9.95 -6.00
N ILE A 18 -0.27 9.39 -6.30
CA ILE A 18 0.00 7.96 -6.14
C ILE A 18 0.90 7.81 -4.91
N VAL A 19 0.42 7.07 -3.91
CA VAL A 19 1.12 6.86 -2.63
C VAL A 19 1.53 5.40 -2.54
N VAL A 20 2.84 5.15 -2.54
CA VAL A 20 3.39 3.80 -2.42
C VAL A 20 3.83 3.56 -0.97
N VAL A 21 3.22 2.58 -0.32
CA VAL A 21 3.52 2.19 1.07
C VAL A 21 3.52 0.67 1.20
N GLY A 22 4.09 0.14 2.28
CA GLY A 22 4.22 -1.30 2.41
C GLY A 22 4.99 -1.79 3.62
N GLU A 23 5.23 -3.10 3.62
CA GLU A 23 6.13 -3.76 4.55
C GLU A 23 7.60 -3.57 4.10
N HIS A 24 8.53 -3.64 5.05
CA HIS A 24 9.95 -3.78 4.72
C HIS A 24 10.25 -5.22 4.28
N PRO A 25 11.36 -5.48 3.55
CA PRO A 25 11.77 -6.83 3.24
C PRO A 25 12.05 -7.65 4.51
N TYR A 26 11.58 -8.89 4.54
CA TYR A 26 11.82 -9.86 5.61
C TYR A 26 11.88 -11.28 5.03
N ALA A 27 12.39 -12.22 5.81
CA ALA A 27 12.40 -13.64 5.49
C ALA A 27 12.23 -14.47 6.76
N GLU A 28 11.54 -15.61 6.63
CA GLU A 28 11.35 -16.60 7.71
C GLU A 28 10.82 -15.95 9.00
N THR A 29 11.39 -16.30 10.16
CA THR A 29 10.98 -15.84 11.49
C THR A 29 11.05 -14.32 11.65
N PHE A 30 11.91 -13.63 10.89
CA PHE A 30 11.96 -12.17 10.91
C PHE A 30 10.72 -11.52 10.30
N GLY A 31 9.91 -12.30 9.57
CA GLY A 31 8.63 -11.86 9.05
C GLY A 31 7.48 -12.02 10.02
N ASP A 32 7.61 -12.75 11.12
CA ASP A 32 6.48 -13.00 12.02
C ASP A 32 6.01 -11.70 12.68
N SER A 33 4.71 -11.42 12.54
CA SER A 33 4.10 -10.20 13.05
C SER A 33 2.74 -10.50 13.65
N LYS A 34 2.56 -10.09 14.91
CA LYS A 34 1.28 -10.22 15.63
C LYS A 34 0.27 -9.15 15.24
N ASN A 35 0.72 -8.02 14.69
CA ASN A 35 -0.16 -6.87 14.46
C ASN A 35 -0.51 -6.68 12.99
N LEU A 36 0.30 -7.22 12.06
CA LEU A 36 0.11 -7.09 10.60
C LEU A 36 -0.19 -5.66 10.13
N THR A 37 0.38 -4.66 10.82
CA THR A 37 0.26 -3.23 10.48
C THR A 37 1.44 -2.76 9.63
N ILE A 38 1.20 -1.82 8.72
CA ILE A 38 2.28 -1.12 8.02
C ILE A 38 3.04 -0.20 8.98
N LEU A 39 4.35 -0.08 8.78
CA LEU A 39 5.21 0.76 9.61
C LEU A 39 5.15 2.23 9.19
N GLU A 40 5.41 3.13 10.14
CA GLU A 40 5.68 4.54 9.81
C GLU A 40 6.92 4.66 8.91
N PRO A 41 6.93 5.60 7.95
CA PRO A 41 5.99 6.71 7.75
C PRO A 41 4.74 6.39 6.90
N GLY A 42 4.39 5.11 6.68
CA GLY A 42 3.29 4.70 5.81
C GLY A 42 1.92 5.31 6.18
N PRO A 43 1.40 5.05 7.39
CA PRO A 43 0.11 5.58 7.83
C PRO A 43 0.03 7.10 7.80
N SER A 44 1.06 7.79 8.30
CA SER A 44 1.10 9.25 8.28
C SER A 44 1.13 9.81 6.85
N THR A 45 1.88 9.19 5.93
CA THR A 45 1.91 9.60 4.52
C THR A 45 0.55 9.44 3.85
N ILE A 46 -0.14 8.30 4.08
CA ILE A 46 -1.49 8.09 3.56
C ILE A 46 -2.43 9.17 4.07
N ASN A 47 -2.49 9.39 5.39
CA ASN A 47 -3.41 10.36 5.98
C ASN A 47 -3.15 11.80 5.49
N ASN A 48 -1.88 12.20 5.36
CA ASN A 48 -1.51 13.54 4.94
C ASN A 48 -1.83 13.80 3.46
N VAL A 49 -1.53 12.83 2.58
CA VAL A 49 -1.70 12.99 1.13
C VAL A 49 -3.16 12.77 0.75
N CYS A 50 -3.76 11.66 1.16
CA CYS A 50 -5.14 11.28 0.81
C CYS A 50 -6.18 12.18 1.49
N GLY A 51 -5.85 12.80 2.62
CA GLY A 51 -6.70 13.82 3.22
C GLY A 51 -6.73 15.15 2.45
N SER A 52 -5.77 15.38 1.56
CA SER A 52 -5.59 16.67 0.87
C SER A 52 -5.91 16.62 -0.63
N VAL A 53 -5.66 15.49 -1.29
CA VAL A 53 -5.80 15.30 -2.74
C VAL A 53 -6.35 13.90 -3.01
N LYS A 54 -7.06 13.72 -4.13
CA LYS A 54 -7.47 12.39 -4.58
C LYS A 54 -6.26 11.46 -4.65
N CYS A 55 -6.35 10.29 -4.03
CA CYS A 55 -5.19 9.42 -3.90
C CYS A 55 -5.46 7.97 -4.30
N VAL A 56 -4.45 7.39 -4.95
CA VAL A 56 -4.35 5.96 -5.21
C VAL A 56 -3.23 5.40 -4.34
N VAL A 57 -3.55 4.47 -3.45
CA VAL A 57 -2.56 3.79 -2.61
C VAL A 57 -2.14 2.50 -3.28
N VAL A 58 -0.83 2.35 -3.53
CA VAL A 58 -0.20 1.11 -3.97
C VAL A 58 0.44 0.46 -2.74
N MET A 59 -0.12 -0.68 -2.32
CA MET A 59 0.33 -1.46 -1.18
C MET A 59 1.31 -2.55 -1.61
N ILE A 60 2.53 -2.48 -1.09
CA ILE A 60 3.60 -3.46 -1.28
C ILE A 60 3.72 -4.31 -0.02
N SER A 61 3.25 -5.55 -0.07
CA SER A 61 3.30 -6.44 1.08
C SER A 61 3.40 -7.90 0.66
N GLY A 62 4.01 -8.74 1.50
CA GLY A 62 4.07 -10.18 1.23
C GLY A 62 2.75 -10.91 1.54
N ARG A 63 1.81 -10.22 2.20
CA ARG A 63 0.61 -10.77 2.82
C ARG A 63 -0.46 -9.68 3.04
N PRO A 64 -1.71 -10.05 3.38
CA PRO A 64 -2.70 -9.08 3.82
C PRO A 64 -2.22 -8.33 5.07
N VAL A 65 -2.42 -7.01 5.07
CA VAL A 65 -2.10 -6.11 6.18
C VAL A 65 -3.34 -5.35 6.61
N LEU A 66 -3.37 -4.87 7.86
CA LEU A 66 -4.49 -4.10 8.38
C LEU A 66 -4.61 -2.77 7.61
N ILE A 67 -5.66 -2.65 6.79
CA ILE A 67 -5.90 -1.50 5.91
C ILE A 67 -7.17 -0.73 6.29
N GLN A 68 -8.05 -1.33 7.10
CA GLN A 68 -9.35 -0.78 7.49
C GLN A 68 -9.31 0.68 7.96
N PRO A 69 -8.32 1.13 8.75
CA PRO A 69 -8.24 2.53 9.18
C PRO A 69 -8.15 3.54 8.02
N TYR A 70 -7.59 3.13 6.88
CA TYR A 70 -7.32 4.03 5.75
C TYR A 70 -8.35 3.92 4.62
N LEU A 71 -9.16 2.85 4.59
CA LEU A 71 -10.12 2.60 3.49
C LEU A 71 -11.11 3.75 3.27
N LYS A 72 -11.38 4.57 4.28
CA LYS A 72 -12.29 5.72 4.17
C LYS A 72 -11.64 6.97 3.56
N THR A 73 -10.31 7.08 3.63
CA THR A 73 -9.58 8.25 3.14
C THR A 73 -8.99 8.04 1.76
N ILE A 74 -8.78 6.79 1.35
CA ILE A 74 -8.22 6.45 0.03
C ILE A 74 -9.31 6.37 -1.04
N ASP A 75 -9.07 6.91 -2.24
CA ASP A 75 -10.02 6.78 -3.36
C ASP A 75 -9.88 5.44 -4.08
N ALA A 76 -8.65 4.91 -4.15
CA ALA A 76 -8.35 3.61 -4.73
C ALA A 76 -7.20 2.91 -4.00
N LEU A 77 -7.25 1.58 -3.97
CA LEU A 77 -6.23 0.71 -3.38
C LEU A 77 -5.80 -0.36 -4.38
N VAL A 78 -4.49 -0.48 -4.59
CA VAL A 78 -3.88 -1.53 -5.40
C VAL A 78 -2.99 -2.38 -4.50
N ALA A 79 -3.32 -3.67 -4.35
CA ALA A 79 -2.43 -4.64 -3.73
C ALA A 79 -1.44 -5.17 -4.77
N ALA A 80 -0.21 -4.64 -4.76
CA ALA A 80 0.83 -4.98 -5.72
C ALA A 80 1.76 -6.12 -5.25
N TRP A 81 1.55 -6.62 -4.03
CA TRP A 81 2.34 -7.69 -3.41
C TRP A 81 3.84 -7.37 -3.39
N LEU A 82 4.68 -8.28 -3.88
CA LEU A 82 6.12 -8.08 -4.09
C LEU A 82 6.42 -8.16 -5.59
N PRO A 83 6.31 -7.04 -6.35
CA PRO A 83 6.27 -7.04 -7.82
C PRO A 83 7.62 -7.29 -8.51
N GLY A 84 8.71 -7.47 -7.77
CA GLY A 84 10.04 -7.70 -8.33
C GLY A 84 10.67 -6.42 -8.92
N SER A 85 11.59 -6.59 -9.89
CA SER A 85 12.33 -5.48 -10.53
C SER A 85 11.49 -4.69 -11.53
N GLU A 86 10.51 -5.33 -12.16
CA GLU A 86 9.72 -4.76 -13.26
C GLU A 86 8.55 -3.91 -12.74
N GLY A 87 8.86 -2.89 -11.94
CA GLY A 87 7.87 -1.96 -11.36
C GLY A 87 7.02 -1.22 -12.40
N GLN A 88 7.48 -1.16 -13.65
CA GLN A 88 6.72 -0.63 -14.77
C GLN A 88 5.38 -1.35 -14.96
N GLY A 89 5.31 -2.66 -14.66
CA GLY A 89 4.06 -3.41 -14.76
C GLY A 89 2.95 -2.90 -13.84
N VAL A 90 3.29 -2.24 -12.72
CA VAL A 90 2.30 -1.56 -11.87
C VAL A 90 1.78 -0.29 -12.55
N MET A 91 2.68 0.46 -13.21
CA MET A 91 2.32 1.69 -13.91
C MET A 91 1.47 1.43 -15.15
N ASP A 92 1.80 0.42 -15.95
CA ASP A 92 1.05 0.06 -17.16
C ASP A 92 -0.44 -0.18 -16.85
N ILE A 93 -0.75 -0.78 -15.71
CA ILE A 93 -2.14 -1.02 -15.29
C ILE A 93 -2.78 0.25 -14.70
N LEU A 94 -2.02 1.05 -13.94
CA LEU A 94 -2.53 2.31 -13.36
C LEU A 94 -2.88 3.35 -14.43
N PHE A 95 -2.12 3.41 -15.53
CA PHE A 95 -2.35 4.33 -16.65
C PHE A 95 -3.24 3.74 -17.74
N GLY A 96 -3.62 2.46 -17.64
CA GLY A 96 -4.64 1.85 -18.48
C GLY A 96 -4.12 1.24 -19.78
N ASP A 97 -2.82 0.99 -19.90
CA ASP A 97 -2.26 0.18 -21.00
C ASP A 97 -2.79 -1.26 -20.94
N TYR A 98 -3.07 -1.75 -19.72
CA TYR A 98 -3.76 -3.00 -19.45
C TYR A 98 -4.82 -2.84 -18.35
N GLY A 99 -5.84 -3.70 -18.36
CA GLY A 99 -6.89 -3.73 -17.33
C GLY A 99 -6.53 -4.59 -16.11
N PHE A 100 -7.09 -4.26 -14.94
CA PHE A 100 -6.97 -5.09 -13.74
C PHE A 100 -7.71 -6.42 -13.90
N THR A 101 -6.99 -7.54 -13.78
CA THR A 101 -7.55 -8.91 -13.85
C THR A 101 -7.22 -9.76 -12.62
N GLY A 102 -6.38 -9.26 -11.72
CA GLY A 102 -5.95 -9.96 -10.51
C GLY A 102 -7.12 -10.27 -9.56
N LYS A 103 -7.07 -11.44 -8.94
CA LYS A 103 -7.99 -11.83 -7.85
C LYS A 103 -7.18 -12.11 -6.60
N LEU A 104 -7.74 -11.78 -5.43
CA LEU A 104 -7.09 -12.05 -4.16
C LEU A 104 -6.88 -13.55 -3.96
N ALA A 105 -5.62 -13.98 -3.84
CA ALA A 105 -5.28 -15.36 -3.56
C ALA A 105 -5.49 -15.74 -2.08
N ARG A 106 -5.65 -14.74 -1.20
CA ARG A 106 -5.84 -14.87 0.25
C ARG A 106 -6.97 -13.94 0.71
N THR A 107 -7.69 -14.34 1.75
CA THR A 107 -8.69 -13.50 2.41
C THR A 107 -8.02 -12.27 3.01
N TRP A 108 -8.60 -11.09 2.79
CA TRP A 108 -8.18 -9.86 3.46
C TRP A 108 -9.03 -9.66 4.72
N PHE A 109 -8.44 -9.83 5.89
CA PHE A 109 -9.14 -9.76 7.18
C PHE A 109 -9.62 -8.32 7.49
N LYS A 110 -10.66 -8.20 8.34
CA LYS A 110 -11.19 -6.91 8.82
C LYS A 110 -10.46 -6.38 10.05
N SER A 111 -10.08 -7.28 10.93
CA SER A 111 -9.37 -7.04 12.18
C SER A 111 -8.34 -8.14 12.34
N VAL A 112 -7.30 -7.86 13.12
CA VAL A 112 -6.36 -8.90 13.56
C VAL A 112 -6.92 -9.43 14.86
N ASP A 113 -7.74 -10.49 14.78
CA ASP A 113 -8.19 -11.23 15.94
C ASP A 113 -7.18 -12.35 16.19
N LEU A 114 -6.36 -12.17 17.23
CA LEU A 114 -5.24 -13.06 17.56
C LEU A 114 -5.68 -14.42 18.13
N ASP A 115 -6.98 -14.59 18.36
CA ASP A 115 -7.53 -15.79 19.01
C ASP A 115 -7.95 -16.88 18.01
N GLU A 116 -7.95 -16.62 16.70
CA GLU A 116 -8.34 -17.60 15.66
C GLU A 116 -7.16 -18.37 15.03
N CYS A 117 -5.93 -18.12 15.49
CA CYS A 117 -4.75 -18.86 15.03
C CYS A 117 -4.32 -19.95 16.02
N TRP A 118 -5.27 -20.67 16.64
CA TRP A 118 -5.11 -22.02 17.21
C TRP A 118 -6.45 -22.76 17.18
#